data_AF-B7PCI6-F1
#
_entry.id   AF-B7PCI6-F1
#
_cell.length_a   1.000
_cell.length_b   1.000
_cell.length_c   1.000
_cell.angle_alpha   90.00
_cell.angle_beta   90.00
_cell.angle_gamma   90.00
#
_symmetry.space_group_name_H-M   'P 1'
#
loop_
_entity.id
_entity.type
_entity.pdbx_description
1 polymer ?
#
loop_
_entity_poly.entity_id
_entity_poly.type
_entity_poly.pdbx_seq_one_letter_code
_entity_poly.pdbx_strand_id
1 'polypeptide(L)'
;MLPDRTLCFNGESCSGGKFSKERITVMIGTNAMGTEKLPLLLIVIGKTKDSGSFHDPEHLSVWYSSNTKAWITQCLFEDYLHRLDRVFEHQKGRAVMFVDNCEAHSKVEKLKAIRLEFLPPNT
;
A
#
# COMPACT_ATOMS: atom_id res chain seq x y z
N MET A 1 16.27 9.81 20.21
CA MET A 1 16.98 10.52 19.12
C MET A 1 16.38 10.06 17.80
N LEU A 2 15.90 11.00 16.98
CA LEU A 2 15.43 10.71 15.62
C LEU A 2 16.65 10.59 14.69
N PRO A 3 16.61 9.71 13.67
CA PRO A 3 17.70 9.64 12.70
C PRO A 3 17.59 10.83 11.72
N ASP A 4 18.66 11.62 11.63
CA ASP A 4 18.77 12.83 10.80
C ASP A 4 19.15 12.55 9.32
N ARG A 5 19.25 11.28 8.90
CA ARG A 5 19.64 10.91 7.52
C ARG A 5 18.83 9.75 6.96
N THR A 6 18.33 9.95 5.74
CA THR A 6 17.63 8.96 4.91
C THR A 6 18.59 7.80 4.59
N LEU A 7 18.15 6.57 4.86
CA LEU A 7 18.97 5.34 4.81
C LEU A 7 19.67 5.18 3.44
N CYS A 8 21.00 5.06 3.46
CA CYS A 8 21.84 4.64 2.34
C CYS A 8 22.56 3.33 2.73
N PHE A 9 22.61 2.34 1.83
CA PHE A 9 23.32 1.06 2.01
C PHE A 9 23.76 0.54 0.63
N ASN A 10 24.80 -0.24 0.44
CA ASN A 10 26.00 -0.47 1.26
C ASN A 10 27.17 -0.55 0.25
N GLY A 11 28.10 0.42 0.28
CA GLY A 11 29.35 0.36 -0.50
C GLY A 11 29.67 1.52 -1.46
N GLU A 12 28.79 2.51 -1.66
CA GLU A 12 29.04 3.58 -2.64
C GLU A 12 29.56 4.89 -2.03
N SER A 13 30.57 5.49 -2.68
CA SER A 13 30.93 6.90 -2.50
C SER A 13 30.19 7.78 -3.53
N CYS A 14 29.36 8.69 -3.03
CA CYS A 14 28.63 9.65 -3.87
C CYS A 14 29.55 10.78 -4.31
N SER A 15 29.78 10.94 -5.62
CA SER A 15 30.46 12.13 -6.14
C SER A 15 29.66 12.74 -7.30
N GLY A 16 28.96 13.85 -6.99
CA GLY A 16 28.29 14.72 -7.97
C GLY A 16 26.89 14.33 -8.43
N GLY A 17 26.33 13.18 -8.01
CA GLY A 17 25.00 12.69 -8.42
C GLY A 17 23.98 12.57 -7.27
N LYS A 18 22.72 12.30 -7.61
CA LYS A 18 21.63 12.03 -6.64
C LYS A 18 21.43 10.51 -6.56
N PHE A 19 21.53 9.92 -5.36
CA PHE A 19 21.31 8.49 -5.16
C PHE A 19 19.93 8.02 -5.67
N SER A 20 19.87 6.76 -6.13
CA SER A 20 18.62 6.10 -6.50
C SER A 20 17.66 6.12 -5.32
N LYS A 21 16.49 6.75 -5.51
CA LYS A 21 15.43 6.84 -4.49
C LYS A 21 14.46 5.69 -4.66
N GLU A 22 14.95 4.46 -4.57
CA GLU A 22 14.05 3.31 -4.43
C GLU A 22 13.24 3.49 -3.16
N ARG A 23 11.92 3.35 -3.27
CA ARG A 23 11.00 3.49 -2.15
C ARG A 23 10.04 2.32 -2.14
N ILE A 24 9.69 1.91 -0.93
CA ILE A 24 8.70 0.87 -0.70
C ILE A 24 7.61 1.51 0.16
N THR A 25 6.37 1.43 -0.29
CA THR A 25 5.19 1.84 0.46
C THR A 25 4.39 0.60 0.81
N VAL A 26 4.10 0.40 2.09
CA VAL A 26 3.26 -0.69 2.58
C VAL A 26 1.96 -0.11 3.11
N MET A 27 0.84 -0.57 2.58
CA MET A 27 -0.47 -0.33 3.19
C MET A 27 -0.76 -1.50 4.14
N ILE A 28 -0.94 -1.15 5.40
CA ILE A 28 -1.30 -2.06 6.49
C ILE A 28 -2.72 -1.74 6.94
N GLY A 29 -3.45 -2.76 7.39
CA GLY A 29 -4.77 -2.58 7.97
C GLY A 29 -5.10 -3.73 8.92
N THR A 30 -5.94 -3.43 9.90
CA THR A 30 -6.37 -4.39 10.92
C THR A 30 -7.80 -4.11 11.34
N ASN A 31 -8.50 -5.10 11.89
CA ASN A 31 -9.80 -4.87 12.49
C ASN A 31 -9.68 -4.02 13.78
N ALA A 32 -10.80 -3.48 14.26
CA ALA A 32 -10.82 -2.61 15.44
C ALA A 32 -10.24 -3.26 16.71
N MET A 33 -10.30 -4.59 16.80
CA MET A 33 -9.76 -5.35 17.94
C MET A 33 -8.26 -5.66 17.79
N GLY A 34 -7.68 -5.46 16.61
CA GLY A 34 -6.30 -5.82 16.31
C GLY A 34 -6.04 -7.32 16.13
N THR A 35 -7.08 -8.16 16.10
CA THR A 35 -6.96 -9.63 16.02
C THR A 35 -6.80 -10.13 14.59
N GLU A 36 -7.37 -9.41 13.62
CA GLU A 36 -7.35 -9.81 12.21
C GLU A 36 -6.62 -8.75 11.39
N LYS A 37 -5.58 -9.19 10.68
CA LYS A 37 -4.82 -8.34 9.77
C LYS A 37 -5.42 -8.43 8.37
N LEU A 38 -5.58 -7.28 7.71
CA LEU A 38 -5.94 -7.24 6.30
C LEU A 38 -4.76 -7.71 5.44
N PRO A 39 -5.03 -8.29 4.26
CA PRO A 39 -4.00 -8.52 3.25
C PRO A 39 -3.18 -7.26 3.02
N LEU A 40 -1.86 -7.40 3.13
CA LEU A 40 -0.92 -6.31 2.94
C LEU A 40 -0.87 -5.95 1.45
N LEU A 41 -0.85 -4.65 1.15
CA LEU A 41 -0.51 -4.16 -0.18
C LEU A 41 0.88 -3.52 -0.13
N LEU A 42 1.78 -4.06 -0.94
CA LEU A 42 3.13 -3.57 -1.14
C LEU A 42 3.21 -2.86 -2.49
N ILE A 43 3.57 -1.60 -2.43
CA ILE A 43 3.85 -0.79 -3.61
C ILE A 43 5.34 -0.50 -3.65
N VAL A 44 6.00 -0.94 -4.72
CA VAL A 44 7.43 -0.68 -4.94
C VAL A 44 7.61 0.41 -6.00
N ILE A 45 8.46 1.38 -5.69
CA ILE A 45 8.61 2.62 -6.46
C ILE A 45 9.98 2.64 -7.11
N GLY A 46 9.99 2.88 -8.42
CA GLY A 46 11.22 3.00 -9.22
C GLY A 46 11.74 1.68 -9.78
N LYS A 47 11.06 0.55 -9.52
CA LYS A 47 11.34 -0.73 -10.15
C LYS A 47 10.26 -1.10 -11.18
N THR A 48 10.69 -1.64 -12.31
CA THR A 48 9.78 -2.25 -13.30
C THR A 48 9.05 -3.44 -12.67
N LYS A 49 7.88 -3.82 -13.19
CA LYS A 49 7.15 -5.03 -12.72
C LYS A 49 8.04 -6.28 -12.68
N ASP A 50 9.07 -6.32 -13.52
CA ASP A 50 10.00 -7.44 -13.69
C ASP A 50 11.37 -7.25 -13.02
N SER A 51 11.50 -6.39 -12.02
CA SER A 51 12.77 -6.33 -11.29
C SER A 51 12.96 -7.60 -10.46
N GLY A 52 13.92 -8.45 -10.86
CA GLY A 52 14.18 -9.78 -10.29
C GLY A 52 14.49 -9.86 -8.78
N SER A 53 14.45 -8.74 -8.03
CA SER A 53 14.56 -8.74 -6.56
C SER A 53 13.26 -9.12 -5.83
N PHE A 54 12.10 -9.10 -6.52
CA PHE A 54 10.82 -9.60 -6.01
C PHE A 54 10.36 -10.78 -6.88
N HIS A 55 11.26 -11.74 -7.08
CA HIS A 55 11.10 -12.79 -8.10
C HIS A 55 9.95 -13.77 -7.82
N ASP A 56 9.29 -13.66 -6.67
CA ASP A 56 8.20 -14.54 -6.32
C ASP A 56 7.12 -13.87 -5.44
N PRO A 57 6.24 -13.06 -6.05
CA PRO A 57 5.09 -12.51 -5.34
C PRO A 57 4.12 -13.61 -4.87
N GLU A 58 4.17 -14.83 -5.42
CA GLU A 58 3.30 -15.93 -5.03
C GLU A 58 3.68 -16.49 -3.64
N HIS A 59 4.95 -16.41 -3.27
CA HIS A 59 5.43 -16.78 -1.94
C HIS A 59 5.23 -15.69 -0.88
N LEU A 60 4.89 -14.46 -1.29
CA LEU A 60 4.54 -13.38 -0.39
C LEU A 60 3.01 -13.33 -0.26
N SER A 61 2.50 -13.39 0.97
CA SER A 61 1.07 -13.17 1.28
C SER A 61 0.70 -11.68 1.17
N VAL A 62 1.23 -11.01 0.16
CA VAL A 62 1.23 -9.56 -0.01
C VAL A 62 0.91 -9.23 -1.47
N TRP A 63 -0.06 -8.37 -1.71
CA TRP A 63 -0.36 -7.92 -3.06
C TRP A 63 0.71 -6.94 -3.53
N TYR A 64 1.30 -7.22 -4.69
CA TYR A 64 2.38 -6.42 -5.26
C TYR A 64 1.88 -5.50 -6.38
N SER A 65 2.30 -4.24 -6.33
CA SER A 65 2.16 -3.31 -7.46
C SER A 65 3.40 -2.41 -7.60
N SER A 66 3.68 -1.96 -8.82
CA SER A 66 4.74 -1.00 -9.08
C SER A 66 4.16 0.36 -9.47
N ASN A 67 4.80 1.43 -8.98
CA ASN A 67 4.38 2.80 -9.27
C ASN A 67 5.59 3.70 -9.54
N THR A 68 5.42 4.70 -10.39
CA THR A 68 6.44 5.75 -10.62
C THR A 68 6.41 6.81 -9.52
N LYS A 69 5.23 7.02 -8.90
CA LYS A 69 5.07 7.96 -7.78
C LYS A 69 5.36 7.28 -6.46
N ALA A 70 5.92 8.04 -5.52
CA ALA A 70 6.35 7.53 -4.23
C ALA A 70 5.24 7.29 -3.19
N TRP A 71 3.99 7.39 -3.63
CA TRP A 71 2.79 7.31 -2.81
C TRP A 71 1.72 6.51 -3.54
N ILE A 72 0.70 6.09 -2.81
CA ILE A 72 -0.45 5.38 -3.36
C ILE A 72 -1.22 6.32 -4.28
N THR A 73 -1.65 5.82 -5.44
CA THR A 73 -2.55 6.55 -6.33
C THR A 73 -3.97 6.10 -6.12
N GLN A 74 -4.92 6.95 -6.51
CA GLN A 74 -6.33 6.62 -6.51
C GLN A 74 -6.64 5.27 -7.18
N CYS A 75 -6.08 5.02 -8.36
CA CYS A 75 -6.28 3.76 -9.08
C CYS A 75 -5.76 2.54 -8.31
N LEU A 76 -4.60 2.66 -7.65
CA LEU A 76 -4.03 1.57 -6.85
C LEU A 76 -4.86 1.28 -5.59
N PHE A 77 -5.39 2.34 -4.98
CA PHE A 77 -6.28 2.22 -3.83
C PHE A 77 -7.63 1.58 -4.21
N GLU A 78 -8.20 1.97 -5.34
CA GLU A 78 -9.43 1.39 -5.87
C GLU A 78 -9.27 -0.10 -6.22
N ASP A 79 -8.20 -0.46 -6.93
CA ASP A 79 -7.87 -1.85 -7.24
C ASP A 79 -7.68 -2.69 -5.98
N TYR A 80 -7.03 -2.13 -4.96
CA TYR A 80 -6.85 -2.78 -3.65
C TYR A 80 -8.19 -3.07 -2.99
N LEU A 81 -9.06 -2.05 -2.90
CA LEU A 81 -10.37 -2.20 -2.26
C LEU A 81 -11.26 -3.21 -2.98
N HIS A 82 -11.25 -3.25 -4.32
CA HIS A 82 -12.03 -4.26 -5.05
C HIS A 82 -11.54 -5.68 -4.83
N ARG A 83 -10.22 -5.90 -4.70
CA ARG A 83 -9.67 -7.22 -4.35
C ARG A 83 -10.07 -7.62 -2.94
N LEU A 84 -9.99 -6.68 -1.99
CA LEU A 84 -10.38 -6.92 -0.61
C LEU A 84 -11.88 -7.19 -0.47
N ASP A 85 -12.71 -6.46 -1.21
CA ASP A 85 -14.16 -6.64 -1.24
C ASP A 85 -14.53 -8.05 -1.69
N ARG A 86 -13.86 -8.56 -2.73
CA ARG A 86 -14.04 -9.96 -3.18
C ARG A 86 -13.65 -10.96 -2.09
N VAL A 87 -12.57 -10.71 -1.33
CA VAL A 87 -12.18 -11.59 -0.21
C VAL A 87 -13.29 -11.65 0.84
N PHE A 88 -13.82 -10.50 1.24
CA PHE A 88 -14.92 -10.45 2.20
C PHE A 88 -16.21 -11.05 1.64
N GLU A 89 -16.53 -10.84 0.36
CA GLU A 89 -17.67 -11.49 -0.31
C GLU A 89 -17.56 -13.02 -0.24
N HIS A 90 -16.38 -13.59 -0.55
CA HIS A 90 -16.16 -15.04 -0.51
C HIS A 90 -16.26 -15.60 0.91
N GLN A 91 -15.81 -14.82 1.90
CA GLN A 91 -15.94 -15.16 3.33
C GLN A 91 -17.37 -14.93 3.86
N LYS A 92 -18.28 -14.38 3.04
CA LYS A 92 -19.61 -13.90 3.46
C LYS A 92 -19.55 -12.89 4.62
N GLY A 93 -18.42 -12.21 4.75
CA GLY A 93 -18.17 -11.17 5.74
C GLY A 93 -18.60 -9.79 5.23
N ARG A 94 -18.84 -8.87 6.15
CA ARG A 94 -19.02 -7.45 5.85
C ARG A 94 -18.11 -6.63 6.75
N ALA A 95 -17.53 -5.58 6.19
CA ALA A 95 -16.61 -4.71 6.91
C ALA A 95 -16.98 -3.24 6.70
N VAL A 96 -16.74 -2.42 7.73
CA VAL A 96 -16.68 -0.97 7.59
C VAL A 96 -15.22 -0.58 7.69
N MET A 97 -14.70 0.08 6.66
CA MET A 97 -13.31 0.52 6.60
C MET A 97 -13.24 2.03 6.75
N PHE A 98 -12.48 2.49 7.75
CA PHE A 98 -12.21 3.90 7.99
C PHE A 98 -10.92 4.30 7.30
N VAL A 99 -10.96 5.38 6.52
CA VAL A 99 -9.79 5.94 5.82
C VAL A 99 -9.67 7.43 6.08
N ASP A 100 -8.44 7.95 6.09
CA ASP A 100 -8.19 9.39 6.17
C ASP A 100 -8.58 10.08 4.86
N ASN A 101 -8.85 11.38 4.95
CA ASN A 101 -9.15 12.21 3.80
C ASN A 101 -7.85 12.60 3.07
N CYS A 102 -7.36 11.69 2.23
CA CYS A 102 -6.18 11.84 1.41
C CYS A 102 -6.55 11.87 -0.08
N GLU A 103 -5.78 12.58 -0.92
CA GLU A 103 -6.00 12.62 -2.38
C GLU A 103 -5.99 11.21 -3.02
N ALA A 104 -5.24 10.28 -2.43
CA ALA A 104 -5.20 8.89 -2.89
C ALA A 104 -6.48 8.10 -2.53
N HIS A 105 -7.22 8.53 -1.51
CA HIS A 105 -8.41 7.86 -1.00
C HIS A 105 -9.65 8.48 -1.61
N SER A 106 -9.93 8.14 -2.86
CA SER A 106 -11.20 8.53 -3.46
C SER A 106 -12.35 7.68 -2.95
N LYS A 107 -13.57 8.16 -3.19
CA LYS A 107 -14.73 7.28 -3.18
C LYS A 107 -14.50 6.16 -4.18
N VAL A 108 -14.79 4.94 -3.75
CA VAL A 108 -14.77 3.74 -4.59
C VAL A 108 -16.21 3.25 -4.72
N GLU A 109 -16.67 3.09 -5.94
CA GLU A 109 -18.02 2.63 -6.23
C GLU A 109 -18.09 1.10 -6.31
N LYS A 110 -19.31 0.54 -6.29
CA LYS A 110 -19.56 -0.89 -6.56
C LYS A 110 -18.88 -1.88 -5.59
N LEU A 111 -18.57 -1.46 -4.38
CA LEU A 111 -18.23 -2.36 -3.27
C LEU A 111 -19.50 -3.05 -2.76
N LYS A 112 -19.45 -4.36 -2.47
CA LYS A 112 -20.62 -5.10 -1.97
C LYS A 112 -20.50 -5.56 -0.53
N ALA A 113 -19.29 -5.88 -0.07
CA ALA A 113 -19.01 -6.36 1.28
C ALA A 113 -18.37 -5.28 2.17
N ILE A 114 -17.64 -4.34 1.58
CA ILE A 114 -16.99 -3.22 2.26
C ILE A 114 -17.84 -1.97 2.16
N ARG A 115 -18.08 -1.32 3.30
CA ARG A 115 -18.53 0.07 3.38
C ARG A 115 -17.35 0.96 3.71
N LEU A 116 -17.04 1.90 2.83
CA LEU A 116 -15.95 2.85 3.02
C LEU A 116 -16.45 4.11 3.73
N GLU A 117 -15.80 4.50 4.82
CA GLU A 117 -16.09 5.69 5.61
C GLU A 117 -14.84 6.57 5.74
N PHE A 118 -15.03 7.89 5.62
CA PHE A 118 -13.94 8.85 5.74
C PHE A 118 -13.90 9.46 7.14
N LEU A 119 -12.71 9.53 7.71
CA LEU A 119 -12.48 10.24 8.95
C LEU A 119 -12.72 11.76 8.77
N PRO A 120 -13.05 12.49 9.84
CA PRO A 120 -13.20 13.93 9.79
C PRO A 120 -11.93 14.62 9.24
N PRO A 121 -12.07 15.73 8.49
CA PRO A 121 -10.92 16.53 8.07
C PRO A 121 -10.10 17.00 9.28
N ASN A 122 -8.77 16.89 9.21
CA ASN A 122 -7.82 17.31 10.26
C ASN A 122 -7.83 16.45 11.55
N THR A 123 -7.94 15.13 11.42
CA THR A 123 -7.64 14.21 12.53
C THR A 123 -6.14 13.93 12.62
#